data_AF-A0AAF0UHX6-F1
#
_entry.id   AF-A0AAF0UHX6-F1
#
_cell.length_a   1.000
_cell.length_b   1.000
_cell.length_c   1.000
_cell.angle_alpha   90.00
_cell.angle_beta   90.00
_cell.angle_gamma   90.00
#
_symmetry.space_group_name_H-M   'P 1'
#
loop_
_entity.id
_entity.type
_entity.pdbx_description
1 polymer ?
#
loop_
_entity_poly.entity_id
_entity_poly.type
_entity_poly.pdbx_seq_one_letter_code
_entity_poly.pdbx_strand_id
1 'polypeptide(L)' 'EGVLRIKGWECAPRVDDLTHTILVEAHSSRYSIHPSATKMYRKLRQYFWWSKMKHGIVDFFSQCPNCQ' A
#
# COMPACT_ATOMS: atom_id res chain seq x y z
N GLU A 1 19.33 11.01 -4.44
CA GLU A 1 18.22 10.84 -3.49
C GLU A 1 17.28 12.05 -3.49
N GLY A 2 16.32 12.08 -4.42
CA GLY A 2 15.35 13.18 -4.54
C GLY A 2 13.93 12.64 -4.47
N VAL A 3 13.32 12.64 -3.28
CA VAL A 3 11.91 12.26 -3.12
C VAL A 3 11.04 13.43 -3.56
N LEU A 4 10.21 13.23 -4.58
CA LEU A 4 9.22 14.21 -5.00
C LEU A 4 8.10 14.25 -3.96
N ARG A 5 7.97 15.37 -3.25
CA ARG A 5 6.89 15.62 -2.29
C ARG A 5 5.84 16.54 -2.92
N ILE A 6 4.62 16.04 -3.10
CA ILE A 6 3.48 16.86 -3.53
C ILE A 6 2.56 17.06 -2.33
N LYS A 7 2.37 18.30 -1.87
CA LYS A 7 1.45 18.67 -0.77
C LYS A 7 1.70 17.91 0.56
N GLY A 8 2.96 17.62 0.89
CA GLY A 8 3.32 16.88 2.11
C GLY A 8 3.25 15.35 1.99
N TRP A 9 2.86 14.84 0.82
CA TRP A 9 2.87 13.41 0.52
C TRP A 9 4.15 13.04 -0.20
N GLU A 10 4.79 11.96 0.23
CA GLU A 10 5.87 11.36 -0.56
C GLU A 10 5.23 10.69 -1.76
N CYS A 11 5.40 11.31 -2.94
CA CYS A 11 5.04 10.67 -4.19
C CYS A 11 6.08 9.59 -4.45
N ALA A 12 5.73 8.37 -4.07
CA ALA A 12 6.36 7.19 -4.64
C ALA A 12 6.36 7.37 -6.16
N PRO A 13 7.52 7.43 -6.84
CA PRO A 13 7.54 7.34 -8.29
C PRO A 13 6.77 6.07 -8.67
N ARG A 14 6.15 6.06 -9.85
CA ARG A 14 5.30 4.98 -10.39
C ARG A 14 6.14 3.73 -10.72
N VAL A 15 6.91 3.28 -9.74
CA VAL A 15 7.72 2.08 -9.71
C VAL A 15 6.80 1.06 -9.07
N ASP A 16 6.28 0.16 -9.88
CA ASP A 16 5.37 -0.89 -9.43
C ASP A 16 5.99 -1.67 -8.26
N ASP A 17 7.33 -1.82 -8.23
CA ASP A 17 8.07 -2.44 -7.13
C ASP A 17 7.96 -1.71 -5.80
N LEU A 18 7.93 -0.37 -5.78
CA LEU A 18 7.83 0.39 -4.53
C LEU A 18 6.43 0.27 -3.94
N THR A 19 5.40 0.35 -4.78
CA THR A 19 4.01 0.14 -4.36
C THR A 19 3.82 -1.27 -3.82
N HIS A 20 4.34 -2.27 -4.53
CA HIS A 20 4.28 -3.66 -4.10
C HIS A 20 5.00 -3.88 -2.75
N THR A 21 6.20 -3.31 -2.58
CA THR A 21 6.97 -3.41 -1.32
C THR A 21 6.19 -2.83 -0.14
N ILE A 22 5.57 -1.66 -0.31
CA ILE A 22 4.73 -1.04 0.72
C ILE A 22 3.55 -1.93 1.11
N LEU A 23 2.90 -2.58 0.12
CA LEU A 23 1.77 -3.48 0.35
C LEU A 23 2.22 -4.75 1.09
N VAL A 24 3.35 -5.35 0.71
CA VAL A 24 3.94 -6.52 1.38
C VAL A 24 4.30 -6.19 2.83
N GLU A 25 5.04 -5.11 3.08
CA GLU A 25 5.39 -4.65 4.43
C GLU A 25 4.15 -4.41 5.31
N ALA A 26 3.14 -3.73 4.76
CA ALA A 26 1.89 -3.45 5.47
C ALA A 26 1.08 -4.73 5.76
N HIS A 27 1.16 -5.72 4.87
CA HIS A 27 0.50 -7.01 5.00
C HIS A 27 1.22 -7.96 5.98
N SER A 28 2.55 -7.96 5.99
CA SER A 28 3.39 -8.83 6.83
C SER A 28 3.69 -8.26 8.22
N SER A 29 3.29 -7.02 8.52
CA SER A 29 3.44 -6.43 9.85
C SER A 29 2.84 -7.32 10.93
N ARG A 30 3.56 -7.57 12.04
CA ARG A 30 3.23 -8.52 13.13
C ARG A 30 1.87 -8.29 13.83
N TYR A 31 1.12 -7.28 13.42
CA TYR A 31 -0.25 -6.97 13.86
C TYR A 31 -1.31 -7.31 12.80
N SER A 32 -0.95 -8.03 11.74
CA SER A 32 -1.86 -8.48 10.69
C SER A 32 -2.56 -9.77 11.09
N ILE A 33 -3.42 -9.69 12.11
CA ILE A 33 -4.64 -10.49 12.05
C ILE A 33 -5.45 -9.83 10.93
N HIS A 34 -5.30 -10.34 9.70
CA HIS A 34 -5.71 -9.77 8.42
C HIS A 34 -6.37 -8.39 8.49
N PRO A 35 -5.62 -7.29 8.28
CA PRO A 35 -6.27 -6.00 8.13
C PRO A 35 -7.14 -6.08 6.88
N SER A 36 -8.45 -5.80 7.01
CA SER A 36 -9.30 -5.68 5.82
C SER A 36 -8.68 -4.69 4.83
N ALA A 37 -8.92 -4.86 3.53
CA ALA A 37 -8.47 -3.92 2.49
C ALA A 37 -8.77 -2.45 2.87
N THR A 38 -9.92 -2.21 3.51
CA THR A 38 -10.32 -0.91 4.06
C THR A 38 -9.36 -0.40 5.15
N LYS A 39 -8.96 -1.25 6.10
CA LYS A 39 -8.01 -0.88 7.17
C LYS A 39 -6.63 -0.57 6.59
N MET A 40 -6.18 -1.37 5.62
CA MET A 40 -4.90 -1.12 4.95
C MET A 40 -4.92 0.18 4.14
N TYR A 41 -5.99 0.44 3.38
CA TYR A 41 -6.17 1.72 2.67
C TYR A 41 -6.14 2.92 3.61
N ARG A 42 -6.87 2.86 4.74
CA ARG A 42 -6.90 3.96 5.73
C ARG A 42 -5.53 4.23 6.35
N LYS A 43 -4.71 3.20 6.58
CA LYS A 43 -3.34 3.37 7.10
C LYS A 43 -2.42 3.95 6.03
N LEU A 44 -2.38 3.33 4.86
CA LEU A 44 -1.45 3.71 3.81
C LEU A 44 -1.72 5.13 3.29
N ARG A 45 -2.99 5.53 3.16
CA ARG A 45 -3.39 6.87 2.70
C ARG A 45 -3.08 8.00 3.70
N GLN A 46 -2.45 7.71 4.86
CA GLN A 46 -1.95 8.75 5.77
C GLN A 46 -0.50 9.14 5.48
N TYR A 47 0.25 8.26 4.81
CA TYR A 47 1.68 8.44 4.55
C TYR A 47 1.99 8.47 3.05
N PHE A 48 1.22 7.74 2.26
CA PHE A 48 1.48 7.51 0.85
C PHE A 48 0.26 7.85 0.00
N TRP A 49 0.52 8.29 -1.23
CA TRP A 49 -0.50 8.53 -2.23
C TRP A 49 0.00 8.13 -3.62
N TRP A 50 -0.79 7.31 -4.32
CA TRP A 50 -0.53 6.94 -5.72
C TRP A 50 -1.83 6.72 -6.50
N SER A 51 -1.76 6.78 -7.83
CA SER A 51 -2.92 6.54 -8.71
C SER A 51 -3.43 5.11 -8.54
N LYS A 52 -4.76 4.92 -8.44
CA LYS A 52 -5.41 3.60 -8.31
C LYS A 52 -5.05 2.82 -7.03
N MET A 53 -4.64 3.51 -5.96
CA MET A 53 -4.31 2.91 -4.66
C MET A 53 -5.33 1.90 -4.13
N LYS A 54 -6.64 2.20 -4.24
CA LYS A 54 -7.69 1.26 -3.83
C LYS A 54 -7.69 -0.03 -4.64
N HIS A 55 -7.54 0.05 -5.98
CA HIS A 55 -7.48 -1.13 -6.84
C HIS A 55 -6.23 -1.96 -6.54
N GLY A 56 -5.05 -1.33 -6.45
CA GLY A 56 -3.82 -2.06 -6.13
C GLY A 56 -3.88 -2.80 -4.79
N ILE A 57 -4.59 -2.25 -3.80
CA ILE A 57 -4.84 -2.93 -2.52
C ILE A 57 -5.77 -4.15 -2.70
N VAL A 58 -6.86 -4.01 -3.45
CA VAL A 58 -7.80 -5.12 -3.69
C VAL A 58 -7.12 -6.24 -4.49
N ASP A 59 -6.38 -5.88 -5.54
CA ASP A 59 -5.64 -6.81 -6.38
C ASP A 59 -4.53 -7.53 -5.60
N PHE A 60 -3.90 -6.85 -4.63
CA PHE A 60 -2.92 -7.48 -3.75
C PHE A 60 -3.58 -8.50 -2.79
N PHE A 61 -4.76 -8.17 -2.24
CA PHE A 61 -5.49 -9.09 -1.36
C PHE A 61 -6.04 -10.31 -2.11
N SER A 62 -6.48 -10.15 -3.36
CA SER A 62 -6.98 -11.27 -4.18
C SER A 62 -5.89 -12.26 -4.57
N GLN A 63 -4.63 -11.83 -4.58
CA GLN A 63 -3.47 -12.67 -4.86
C GLN A 63 -2.86 -13.34 -3.62
N CYS A 64 -3.31 -12.98 -2.41
CA CYS A 64 -2.78 -13.58 -1.18
C CYS A 64 -3.57 -14.86 -0.83
N PRO A 65 -2.93 -16.06 -0.89
CA PRO A 65 -3.63 -17.32 -0.62
C PRO A 65 -4.16 -17.42 0.82
N ASN A 66 -3.54 -16.69 1.74
CA ASN A 66 -3.98 -16.63 3.13
C ASN A 66 -5.17 -15.67 3.32
N CYS A 67 -5.42 -14.75 2.38
CA CYS A 67 -6.52 -13.76 2.40
C CYS A 67 -7.78 -14.17 1.67
N GLN A 68 -7.72 -15.21 0.84
CA GLN A 68 -8.90 -15.83 0.22
C GLN A 68 -9.71 -16.59 1.26
#